data_AF-A0A3D1BIM8-F1
#
_entry.id   AF-A0A3D1BIM8-F1
#
_cell.length_a   1.000
_cell.length_b   1.000
_cell.length_c   1.000
_cell.angle_alpha   90.00
_cell.angle_beta   90.00
_cell.angle_gamma   90.00
#
_symmetry.space_group_name_H-M   'P 1'
#
loop_
_entity.id
_entity.type
_entity.pdbx_description
1 polymer ?
#
loop_
_entity_poly.entity_id
_entity_poly.type
_entity_poly.pdbx_seq_one_letter_code
_entity_poly.pdbx_strand_id
1 'polypeptide(L)'
;MKLQQLQFKDFANTKRWKMLDQKGSGQQLLFRLGHLNPEVHIDSIKGQANKVLKREERGNVIETTSTVGISTKKGKLTDFYNTLTSFVKAGYLPGESVASIEKLRTNINKDMPEECDLWVNISIAKYASPKAAAQALENLSTQFTKGFMNIPIPGAENMTPADVFKSPEVKKMMKKQGATDAQINETLKELTSVSKQVVKETFEMKVKYKEGDFHGYSAVYAFAPFKSNPEKKPIKADGLKDSVFGNTGGGGGIDTRVKLPANAFDKEDLPINGCILQAVQTKNYMITGDFLTYLNLMPSGKSFCQSLTKFKTKTETTHVGGTTFIDHYIIPINSNLKKEGYPYREEFEDMMLKLISSL
;
A
#
# COMPACT_ATOMS: atom_id res chain seq x y z
N MET A 1 21.96 -9.68 -18.23
CA MET A 1 21.86 -8.21 -18.15
C MET A 1 22.67 -7.70 -16.96
N LYS A 2 23.32 -6.53 -17.03
CA LYS A 2 23.93 -5.93 -15.81
C LYS A 2 22.79 -5.36 -14.95
N LEU A 3 22.84 -5.50 -13.62
CA LEU A 3 21.77 -5.02 -12.71
C LEU A 3 21.45 -3.52 -12.94
N GLN A 4 22.47 -2.72 -13.24
CA GLN A 4 22.33 -1.29 -13.56
C GLN A 4 21.58 -0.97 -14.85
N GLN A 5 21.38 -1.95 -15.74
CA GLN A 5 20.64 -1.78 -16.99
C GLN A 5 19.14 -1.98 -16.81
N LEU A 6 18.70 -2.61 -15.72
CA LEU A 6 17.27 -2.82 -15.44
C LEU A 6 16.58 -1.46 -15.31
N GLN A 7 15.60 -1.21 -16.17
CA GLN A 7 14.80 0.01 -16.14
C GLN A 7 13.43 -0.28 -15.52
N PHE A 8 12.89 0.71 -14.81
CA PHE A 8 11.53 0.67 -14.27
C PHE A 8 10.46 0.29 -15.33
N LYS A 9 10.60 0.83 -16.55
CA LYS A 9 9.67 0.55 -17.67
C LYS A 9 9.71 -0.91 -18.17
N ASP A 10 10.73 -1.68 -17.81
CA ASP A 10 10.87 -3.07 -18.26
C ASP A 10 9.89 -3.98 -17.53
N PHE A 11 9.44 -3.59 -16.33
CA PHE A 11 8.54 -4.40 -15.51
C PHE A 11 7.28 -3.67 -15.03
N ALA A 12 7.18 -2.35 -15.16
CA ALA A 12 6.04 -1.57 -14.69
C ALA A 12 5.33 -0.77 -15.81
N ASN A 13 4.01 -0.63 -15.70
CA ASN A 13 3.23 0.24 -16.57
C ASN A 13 3.38 1.70 -16.14
N THR A 14 4.16 2.50 -16.88
CA THR A 14 4.45 3.91 -16.54
C THR A 14 3.26 4.85 -16.64
N LYS A 15 2.10 4.40 -17.15
CA LYS A 15 0.84 5.17 -17.09
C LYS A 15 0.11 5.02 -15.75
N ARG A 16 0.47 4.01 -14.96
CA ARG A 16 -0.17 3.67 -13.68
C ARG A 16 0.81 3.75 -12.51
N TRP A 17 2.09 3.61 -12.78
CA TRP A 17 3.15 3.62 -11.80
C TRP A 17 4.17 4.71 -12.12
N LYS A 18 4.71 5.30 -11.08
CA LYS A 18 5.77 6.30 -11.13
C LYS A 18 6.98 5.80 -10.34
N MET A 19 8.16 5.89 -10.94
CA MET A 19 9.40 5.73 -10.19
C MET A 19 9.65 7.00 -9.38
N LEU A 20 9.70 6.85 -8.06
CA LEU A 20 9.91 7.96 -7.12
C LEU A 20 11.38 8.13 -6.78
N ASP A 21 12.07 7.00 -6.61
CA ASP A 21 13.49 6.96 -6.32
C ASP A 21 14.09 5.67 -6.88
N GLN A 22 15.36 5.74 -7.28
CA GLN A 22 16.16 4.60 -7.66
C GLN A 22 17.56 4.77 -7.08
N LYS A 23 17.93 3.87 -6.18
CA LYS A 23 19.25 3.85 -5.54
C LYS A 23 19.91 2.52 -5.81
N GLY A 24 21.22 2.50 -5.97
CA GLY A 24 21.90 1.23 -6.14
C GLY A 24 23.40 1.33 -6.32
N SER A 25 24.00 0.16 -6.31
CA SER A 25 25.37 -0.13 -6.65
C SER A 25 25.40 -1.22 -7.74
N GLY A 26 26.57 -1.69 -8.14
CA GLY A 26 26.66 -2.88 -9.01
C GLY A 26 26.12 -4.17 -8.36
N GLN A 27 25.88 -4.16 -7.03
CA GLN A 27 25.49 -5.32 -6.23
C GLN A 27 24.09 -5.22 -5.62
N GLN A 28 23.51 -4.03 -5.53
CA GLN A 28 22.15 -3.85 -5.02
C GLN A 28 21.43 -2.77 -5.83
N LEU A 29 20.13 -2.97 -6.06
CA LEU A 29 19.27 -1.98 -6.67
C LEU A 29 17.98 -1.88 -5.87
N LEU A 30 17.58 -0.66 -5.53
CA LEU A 30 16.37 -0.33 -4.79
C LEU A 30 15.52 0.59 -5.67
N PHE A 31 14.30 0.18 -5.95
CA PHE A 31 13.26 1.01 -6.54
C PHE A 31 12.26 1.41 -5.47
N ARG A 32 11.92 2.70 -5.42
CA ARG A 32 10.74 3.21 -4.72
C ARG A 32 9.72 3.63 -5.77
N LEU A 33 8.54 3.04 -5.72
CA LEU A 33 7.47 3.24 -6.70
C LEU A 33 6.25 3.85 -6.03
N GLY A 34 5.52 4.67 -6.78
CA GLY A 34 4.20 5.18 -6.42
C GLY A 34 3.17 4.70 -7.44
N HIS A 35 2.06 4.13 -6.99
CA HIS A 35 0.90 3.90 -7.85
C HIS A 35 0.12 5.20 -7.96
N LEU A 36 -0.21 5.62 -9.18
CA LEU A 36 -0.97 6.83 -9.45
C LEU A 36 -2.43 6.61 -9.08
N ASN A 37 -2.98 7.51 -8.26
CA ASN A 37 -4.34 7.42 -7.78
C ASN A 37 -5.33 7.59 -8.96
N PRO A 38 -6.09 6.57 -9.36
CA PRO A 38 -6.99 6.67 -10.50
C PRO A 38 -8.15 7.65 -10.24
N GLU A 39 -8.42 7.99 -8.98
CA GLU A 39 -9.46 8.93 -8.58
C GLU A 39 -9.22 10.34 -9.14
N VAL A 40 -8.01 10.65 -9.63
CA VAL A 40 -7.77 11.89 -10.41
C VAL A 40 -8.64 11.99 -11.67
N HIS A 41 -9.15 10.86 -12.17
CA HIS A 41 -10.03 10.78 -13.33
C HIS A 41 -11.52 10.79 -12.98
N ILE A 42 -11.90 11.00 -11.71
CA ILE A 42 -13.30 11.16 -11.32
C ILE A 42 -13.93 12.33 -12.07
N ASP A 43 -15.10 12.11 -12.66
CA ASP A 43 -15.91 13.16 -13.28
C ASP A 43 -16.22 14.26 -12.25
N SER A 44 -15.70 15.47 -12.48
CA SER A 44 -15.81 16.60 -11.55
C SER A 44 -17.25 17.08 -11.35
N ILE A 45 -18.14 16.78 -12.30
CA ILE A 45 -19.54 17.13 -12.22
C ILE A 45 -20.32 15.99 -11.57
N LYS A 46 -20.17 14.74 -12.03
CA LYS A 46 -21.07 13.65 -11.66
C LYS A 46 -20.59 12.82 -10.48
N GLY A 47 -19.27 12.72 -10.28
CA GLY A 47 -18.67 11.71 -9.42
C GLY A 47 -18.17 12.20 -8.05
N GLN A 48 -17.96 13.51 -7.87
CA GLN A 48 -17.32 14.02 -6.64
C GLN A 48 -18.21 13.99 -5.40
N ALA A 49 -19.49 14.32 -5.54
CA ALA A 49 -20.39 14.46 -4.40
C ALA A 49 -21.86 14.33 -4.81
N ASN A 50 -22.70 14.13 -3.80
CA ASN A 50 -24.14 14.25 -3.93
C ASN A 50 -24.51 15.72 -4.14
N LYS A 51 -25.13 16.07 -5.27
CA LYS A 51 -25.62 17.44 -5.50
C LYS A 51 -26.85 17.45 -6.41
N VAL A 52 -27.72 18.43 -6.18
CA VAL A 52 -28.79 18.77 -7.13
C VAL A 52 -28.16 19.59 -8.25
N LEU A 53 -28.25 19.09 -9.48
CA LEU A 53 -27.79 19.80 -10.67
C LEU A 53 -28.84 20.76 -11.20
N LYS A 54 -30.10 20.34 -11.12
CA LYS A 54 -31.23 21.04 -11.73
C LYS A 54 -32.51 20.71 -10.96
N ARG A 55 -33.36 21.70 -10.80
CA ARG A 55 -34.72 21.55 -10.27
C ARG A 55 -35.66 22.43 -11.07
N GLU A 56 -36.75 21.86 -11.56
CA GLU A 56 -37.81 22.56 -12.29
C GLU A 56 -39.16 22.30 -11.64
N GLU A 57 -40.03 23.30 -11.66
CA GLU A 57 -41.40 23.20 -11.15
C GLU A 57 -42.36 23.60 -12.26
N ARG A 58 -43.34 22.73 -12.54
CA ARG A 58 -44.36 22.94 -13.58
C ARG A 58 -45.71 22.48 -13.05
N GLY A 59 -46.54 23.43 -12.60
CA GLY A 59 -47.81 23.12 -11.96
C GLY A 59 -47.58 22.30 -10.69
N ASN A 60 -48.21 21.13 -10.58
CA ASN A 60 -48.05 20.20 -9.46
C ASN A 60 -46.92 19.17 -9.66
N VAL A 61 -46.03 19.37 -10.64
CA VAL A 61 -44.89 18.48 -10.90
C VAL A 61 -43.59 19.19 -10.54
N ILE A 62 -42.77 18.55 -9.71
CA ILE A 62 -41.41 18.97 -9.37
C ILE A 62 -40.44 17.94 -9.95
N GLU A 63 -39.58 18.36 -10.86
CA GLU A 63 -38.55 17.52 -11.48
C GLU A 63 -37.18 17.90 -10.94
N THR A 64 -36.45 16.94 -10.36
CA THR A 64 -35.12 17.16 -9.79
C THR A 64 -34.10 16.24 -10.44
N THR A 65 -32.99 16.79 -10.94
CA THR A 65 -31.83 16.01 -11.36
C THR A 65 -30.73 16.12 -10.33
N SER A 66 -30.27 14.98 -9.81
CA SER A 66 -29.25 14.88 -8.76
C SER A 66 -28.12 13.94 -9.17
N THR A 67 -26.91 14.19 -8.69
CA THR A 67 -25.80 13.22 -8.76
C THR A 67 -25.70 12.43 -7.48
N VAL A 68 -25.22 11.19 -7.60
CA VAL A 68 -24.73 10.40 -6.47
C VAL A 68 -23.22 10.27 -6.56
N GLY A 69 -22.53 10.74 -5.53
CA GLY A 69 -21.07 10.70 -5.43
C GLY A 69 -20.54 9.27 -5.44
N ILE A 70 -19.31 9.12 -5.92
CA ILE A 70 -18.61 7.84 -5.93
C ILE A 70 -18.07 7.53 -4.54
N SER A 71 -18.29 6.31 -4.07
CA SER A 71 -17.59 5.74 -2.92
C SER A 71 -16.16 5.39 -3.32
N THR A 72 -15.24 6.30 -2.99
CA THR A 72 -13.79 6.16 -3.21
C THR A 72 -13.19 5.06 -2.34
N LYS A 73 -12.14 4.40 -2.82
CA LYS A 73 -11.48 3.31 -2.08
C LYS A 73 -10.36 3.83 -1.18
N LYS A 74 -9.65 4.86 -1.62
CA LYS A 74 -8.52 5.46 -0.91
C LYS A 74 -8.77 6.94 -0.61
N GLY A 75 -9.52 7.64 -1.47
CA GLY A 75 -9.61 9.10 -1.40
C GLY A 75 -8.36 9.75 -1.98
N LYS A 76 -8.39 11.08 -2.12
CA LYS A 76 -7.22 11.87 -2.54
C LYS A 76 -6.54 12.48 -1.33
N LEU A 77 -5.20 12.42 -1.27
CA LEU A 77 -4.45 13.12 -0.22
C LEU A 77 -4.69 14.63 -0.27
N THR A 78 -4.92 15.18 -1.46
CA THR A 78 -5.33 16.59 -1.61
C THR A 78 -6.61 16.90 -0.84
N ASP A 79 -7.61 16.01 -0.84
CA ASP A 79 -8.86 16.23 -0.11
C ASP A 79 -8.61 16.21 1.41
N PHE A 80 -7.73 15.32 1.89
CA PHE A 80 -7.30 15.29 3.28
C PHE A 80 -6.68 16.63 3.72
N TYR A 81 -5.73 17.16 2.96
CA TYR A 81 -5.12 18.45 3.29
C TYR A 81 -6.12 19.61 3.20
N ASN A 82 -6.99 19.62 2.19
CA ASN A 82 -8.04 20.64 2.06
C ASN A 82 -9.01 20.61 3.25
N THR A 83 -9.35 19.42 3.75
CA THR A 83 -10.17 19.26 4.96
C THR A 83 -9.45 19.78 6.19
N LEU A 84 -8.17 19.46 6.39
CA LEU A 84 -7.38 20.03 7.50
C LEU A 84 -7.31 21.55 7.44
N THR A 85 -7.05 22.13 6.27
CA THR A 85 -7.08 23.58 6.08
C THR A 85 -8.45 24.18 6.43
N SER A 86 -9.54 23.51 6.07
CA SER A 86 -10.91 23.95 6.39
C SER A 86 -11.18 23.89 7.89
N PHE A 87 -10.69 22.84 8.58
CA PHE A 87 -10.81 22.72 10.04
C PHE A 87 -10.04 23.79 10.79
N VAL A 88 -8.83 24.14 10.32
CA VAL A 88 -8.08 25.28 10.86
C VAL A 88 -8.87 26.58 10.68
N LYS A 89 -9.37 26.86 9.46
CA LYS A 89 -10.15 28.08 9.17
C LYS A 89 -11.43 28.19 9.99
N ALA A 90 -12.05 27.05 10.31
CA ALA A 90 -13.25 26.98 11.14
C ALA A 90 -12.98 26.94 12.65
N GLY A 91 -11.71 26.95 13.07
CA GLY A 91 -11.32 26.95 14.49
C GLY A 91 -11.41 25.58 15.19
N TYR A 92 -11.56 24.49 14.45
CA TYR A 92 -11.62 23.13 15.00
C TYR A 92 -10.25 22.54 15.36
N LEU A 93 -9.16 23.15 14.90
CA LEU A 93 -7.78 22.74 15.21
C LEU A 93 -7.03 23.91 15.89
N PRO A 94 -7.31 24.17 17.18
CA PRO A 94 -6.64 25.25 17.91
C PRO A 94 -5.13 24.95 18.03
N GLY A 95 -4.31 25.96 17.72
CA GLY A 95 -2.85 25.85 17.75
C GLY A 95 -2.21 25.52 16.40
N GLU A 96 -3.00 25.13 15.40
CA GLU A 96 -2.54 24.96 14.02
C GLU A 96 -2.88 26.19 13.16
N SER A 97 -2.14 26.37 12.07
CA SER A 97 -2.34 27.46 11.12
C SER A 97 -2.44 26.91 9.70
N VAL A 98 -3.01 27.68 8.77
CA VAL A 98 -3.04 27.26 7.36
C VAL A 98 -1.61 27.02 6.84
N ALA A 99 -0.66 27.87 7.26
CA ALA A 99 0.75 27.74 6.91
C ALA A 99 1.41 26.46 7.48
N SER A 100 1.01 26.00 8.68
CA SER A 100 1.54 24.73 9.22
C SER A 100 1.04 23.53 8.44
N ILE A 101 -0.23 23.55 8.01
CA ILE A 101 -0.80 22.51 7.11
C ILE A 101 -0.10 22.53 5.74
N GLU A 102 0.14 23.70 5.15
CA GLU A 102 0.87 23.83 3.87
C GLU A 102 2.31 23.33 3.96
N LYS A 103 3.00 23.62 5.08
CA LYS A 103 4.34 23.11 5.35
C LYS A 103 4.34 21.59 5.52
N LEU A 104 3.37 21.04 6.24
CA LEU A 104 3.18 19.60 6.39
C LEU A 104 2.97 18.92 5.03
N ARG A 105 2.04 19.45 4.23
CA ARG A 105 1.74 19.00 2.87
C ARG A 105 3.00 18.99 2.01
N THR A 106 3.73 20.09 1.98
CA THR A 106 4.98 20.23 1.20
C THR A 106 6.04 19.21 1.63
N ASN A 107 6.18 18.96 2.94
CA ASN A 107 7.18 18.03 3.45
C ASN A 107 6.82 16.58 3.16
N ILE A 108 5.56 16.17 3.39
CA ILE A 108 5.11 14.81 3.11
C ILE A 108 5.16 14.53 1.61
N ASN A 109 4.75 15.48 0.77
CA ASN A 109 4.69 15.31 -0.69
C ASN A 109 6.06 15.01 -1.34
N LYS A 110 7.18 15.31 -0.65
CA LYS A 110 8.54 14.92 -1.10
C LYS A 110 8.72 13.40 -1.13
N ASP A 111 8.13 12.72 -0.15
CA ASP A 111 8.26 11.28 0.06
C ASP A 111 7.02 10.52 -0.43
N MET A 112 5.85 11.12 -0.26
CA MET A 112 4.56 10.53 -0.60
C MET A 112 3.80 11.50 -1.51
N PRO A 113 4.14 11.55 -2.82
CA PRO A 113 3.47 12.48 -3.72
C PRO A 113 1.96 12.29 -3.75
N GLU A 114 1.21 13.38 -3.63
CA GLU A 114 -0.24 13.39 -3.48
C GLU A 114 -1.00 12.77 -4.66
N GLU A 115 -0.37 12.74 -5.84
CA GLU A 115 -0.92 12.06 -7.00
C GLU A 115 -0.91 10.52 -6.85
N CYS A 116 -0.21 9.98 -5.86
CA CYS A 116 -0.12 8.55 -5.59
C CYS A 116 -1.09 8.12 -4.47
N ASP A 117 -1.60 6.89 -4.55
CA ASP A 117 -2.45 6.26 -3.52
C ASP A 117 -1.79 5.06 -2.80
N LEU A 118 -0.60 4.67 -3.27
CA LEU A 118 0.20 3.60 -2.71
C LEU A 118 1.68 3.82 -3.02
N TRP A 119 2.54 3.48 -2.06
CA TRP A 119 4.00 3.55 -2.17
C TRP A 119 4.61 2.21 -1.79
N VAL A 120 5.55 1.74 -2.60
CA VAL A 120 6.16 0.42 -2.47
C VAL A 120 7.64 0.46 -2.82
N ASN A 121 8.38 -0.48 -2.27
CA ASN A 121 9.80 -0.66 -2.42
C ASN A 121 10.10 -2.05 -2.97
N ILE A 122 11.02 -2.11 -3.93
CA ILE A 122 11.59 -3.34 -4.46
C ILE A 122 13.11 -3.26 -4.28
N SER A 123 13.69 -4.20 -3.54
CA SER A 123 15.13 -4.34 -3.37
C SER A 123 15.60 -5.60 -4.10
N ILE A 124 16.66 -5.47 -4.88
CA ILE A 124 17.27 -6.55 -5.65
C ILE A 124 18.74 -6.62 -5.26
N ALA A 125 19.16 -7.71 -4.62
CA ALA A 125 20.54 -7.97 -4.26
C ALA A 125 21.15 -8.99 -5.23
N LYS A 126 22.33 -8.68 -5.77
CA LYS A 126 23.14 -9.59 -6.61
C LYS A 126 24.22 -10.24 -5.75
N TYR A 127 24.18 -11.56 -5.67
CA TYR A 127 25.19 -12.37 -5.00
C TYR A 127 26.25 -12.87 -5.98
N ALA A 128 27.39 -13.32 -5.44
CA ALA A 128 28.51 -13.83 -6.23
C ALA A 128 28.15 -15.08 -7.05
N SER A 129 27.20 -15.89 -6.56
CA SER A 129 26.76 -17.12 -7.22
C SER A 129 25.30 -17.45 -6.88
N PRO A 130 24.62 -18.32 -7.65
CA PRO A 130 23.29 -18.82 -7.30
C PRO A 130 23.26 -19.51 -5.93
N LYS A 131 24.34 -20.21 -5.55
CA LYS A 131 24.47 -20.84 -4.22
C LYS A 131 24.48 -19.81 -3.09
N ALA A 132 25.19 -18.69 -3.27
CA ALA A 132 25.18 -17.62 -2.28
C ALA A 132 23.80 -16.95 -2.17
N ALA A 133 23.10 -16.76 -3.30
CA ALA A 133 21.71 -16.26 -3.26
C ALA A 133 20.76 -17.23 -2.54
N ALA A 134 20.90 -18.54 -2.77
CA ALA A 134 20.13 -19.56 -2.06
C ALA A 134 20.40 -19.54 -0.54
N GLN A 135 21.66 -19.40 -0.13
CA GLN A 135 22.00 -19.23 1.29
C GLN A 135 21.35 -17.97 1.88
N ALA A 136 21.31 -16.86 1.13
CA ALA A 136 20.66 -15.63 1.58
C ALA A 136 19.13 -15.81 1.76
N LEU A 137 18.51 -16.59 0.88
CA LEU A 137 17.10 -16.96 0.97
C LEU A 137 16.83 -17.83 2.21
N GLU A 138 17.64 -18.88 2.44
CA GLU A 138 17.57 -19.71 3.66
C GLU A 138 17.82 -18.90 4.93
N ASN A 139 18.76 -17.95 4.87
CA ASN A 139 19.00 -17.05 5.99
C ASN A 139 17.77 -16.23 6.34
N LEU A 140 17.01 -15.75 5.35
CA LEU A 140 15.76 -15.03 5.60
C LEU A 140 14.72 -15.91 6.29
N SER A 141 14.66 -17.20 5.94
CA SER A 141 13.74 -18.17 6.57
C SER A 141 14.11 -18.46 8.02
N THR A 142 15.37 -18.26 8.42
CA THR A 142 15.88 -18.64 9.74
C THR A 142 16.34 -17.48 10.64
N GLN A 143 16.66 -16.29 10.11
CA GLN A 143 17.24 -15.19 10.88
C GLN A 143 16.34 -14.69 12.01
N PHE A 144 15.02 -14.79 11.83
CA PHE A 144 14.03 -14.42 12.85
C PHE A 144 13.84 -15.49 13.94
N THR A 145 14.49 -16.66 13.80
CA THR A 145 14.47 -17.74 14.79
C THR A 145 15.85 -17.99 15.41
N LYS A 146 16.93 -17.87 14.63
CA LYS A 146 18.32 -18.05 15.07
C LYS A 146 19.01 -16.74 15.48
N GLY A 147 18.46 -15.61 15.06
CA GLY A 147 19.06 -14.28 15.21
C GLY A 147 19.97 -13.93 14.04
N PHE A 148 19.82 -12.72 13.49
CA PHE A 148 20.58 -12.26 12.33
C PHE A 148 22.10 -12.16 12.58
N MET A 149 22.55 -12.09 13.83
CA MET A 149 23.99 -12.11 14.15
C MET A 149 24.61 -13.51 14.09
N ASN A 150 23.80 -14.56 14.07
CA ASN A 150 24.23 -15.97 14.14
C ASN A 150 23.97 -16.75 12.85
N ILE A 151 23.49 -16.09 11.79
CA ILE A 151 23.31 -16.71 10.48
C ILE A 151 24.61 -16.66 9.67
N PRO A 152 24.90 -17.66 8.83
CA PRO A 152 26.06 -17.62 7.93
C PRO A 152 25.99 -16.43 6.98
N ILE A 153 27.12 -15.79 6.69
CA ILE A 153 27.17 -14.74 5.67
C ILE A 153 27.07 -15.41 4.29
N PRO A 154 26.15 -14.98 3.41
CA PRO A 154 26.00 -15.56 2.08
C PRO A 154 27.30 -15.54 1.27
N GLY A 155 27.82 -16.72 0.93
CA GLY A 155 29.06 -16.87 0.16
C GLY A 155 30.34 -16.83 0.99
N ALA A 156 30.27 -16.72 2.33
CA ALA A 156 31.40 -16.93 3.22
C ALA A 156 31.38 -18.36 3.81
N GLU A 157 32.55 -18.96 4.03
CA GLU A 157 32.65 -20.28 4.65
C GLU A 157 32.36 -20.20 6.15
N ASN A 158 31.14 -20.57 6.56
CA ASN A 158 30.68 -20.73 7.95
C ASN A 158 30.88 -19.51 8.89
N MET A 159 31.17 -18.34 8.33
CA MET A 159 31.38 -17.11 9.09
C MET A 159 30.05 -16.38 9.32
N THR A 160 29.79 -15.95 10.56
CA THR A 160 28.62 -15.14 10.89
C THR A 160 28.98 -13.66 11.02
N PRO A 161 27.99 -12.73 11.01
CA PRO A 161 28.26 -11.33 11.35
C PRO A 161 28.96 -11.18 12.72
N ALA A 162 28.58 -11.98 13.72
CA ALA A 162 29.24 -11.94 15.03
C ALA A 162 30.74 -12.30 14.95
N ASP A 163 31.12 -13.23 14.07
CA ASP A 163 32.52 -13.61 13.87
C ASP A 163 33.30 -12.51 13.15
N VAL A 164 32.68 -11.87 12.14
CA VAL A 164 33.26 -10.73 11.41
C VAL A 164 33.59 -9.57 12.36
N PHE A 165 32.67 -9.19 13.25
CA PHE A 165 32.93 -8.11 14.20
C PHE A 165 34.04 -8.44 15.22
N LYS A 166 34.34 -9.72 15.43
CA LYS A 166 35.44 -10.17 16.30
C LYS A 166 36.77 -10.28 15.56
N SER A 167 36.78 -10.31 14.23
CA SER A 167 38.00 -10.44 13.42
C SER A 167 39.00 -9.30 13.69
N PRO A 168 40.29 -9.61 13.91
CA PRO A 168 41.35 -8.60 14.05
C PRO A 168 41.44 -7.63 12.87
N GLU A 169 41.23 -8.12 11.64
CA GLU A 169 41.30 -7.35 10.40
C GLU A 169 40.18 -6.31 10.33
N VAL A 170 38.96 -6.71 10.68
CA VAL A 170 37.79 -5.84 10.72
C VAL A 170 37.96 -4.78 11.81
N LYS A 171 38.38 -5.19 13.02
CA LYS A 171 38.69 -4.24 14.10
C LYS A 171 39.75 -3.22 13.69
N LYS A 172 40.81 -3.67 13.00
CA LYS A 172 41.84 -2.78 12.46
C LYS A 172 41.27 -1.79 11.44
N MET A 173 40.35 -2.22 10.58
CA MET A 173 39.69 -1.35 9.61
C MET A 173 38.77 -0.32 10.29
N MET A 174 37.96 -0.74 11.27
CA MET A 174 37.10 0.17 12.05
C MET A 174 37.92 1.21 12.81
N LYS A 175 39.05 0.80 13.41
CA LYS A 175 40.00 1.72 14.05
C LYS A 175 40.59 2.75 13.07
N LYS A 176 40.92 2.32 11.84
CA LYS A 176 41.36 3.26 10.78
C LYS A 176 40.29 4.29 10.41
N GLN A 177 39.01 3.97 10.61
CA GLN A 177 37.87 4.88 10.42
C GLN A 177 37.54 5.70 11.68
N GLY A 178 38.35 5.60 12.75
CA GLY A 178 38.21 6.41 13.96
C GLY A 178 37.48 5.74 15.12
N ALA A 179 37.08 4.48 15.01
CA ALA A 179 36.41 3.77 16.11
C ALA A 179 37.38 3.33 17.21
N THR A 180 36.98 3.47 18.47
CA THR A 180 37.71 2.93 19.64
C THR A 180 37.31 1.49 19.94
N ASP A 181 38.14 0.76 20.69
CA ASP A 181 37.80 -0.61 21.14
C ASP A 181 36.49 -0.64 21.96
N ALA A 182 36.24 0.40 22.77
CA ALA A 182 35.01 0.52 23.54
C ALA A 182 33.79 0.60 22.62
N GLN A 183 33.81 1.48 21.61
CA GLN A 183 32.72 1.65 20.65
C GLN A 183 32.47 0.38 19.81
N ILE A 184 33.53 -0.32 19.41
CA ILE A 184 33.40 -1.57 18.64
C ILE A 184 32.72 -2.65 19.50
N ASN A 185 33.14 -2.79 20.76
CA ASN A 185 32.57 -3.78 21.68
C ASN A 185 31.12 -3.44 22.05
N GLU A 186 30.81 -2.15 22.23
CA GLU A 186 29.44 -1.67 22.47
C GLU A 186 28.53 -1.97 21.27
N THR A 187 28.97 -1.65 20.06
CA THR A 187 28.23 -1.96 18.82
C THR A 187 27.93 -3.46 18.70
N LEU A 188 28.91 -4.32 18.96
CA LEU A 188 28.71 -5.76 18.93
C LEU A 188 27.68 -6.22 19.98
N LYS A 189 27.73 -5.65 21.19
CA LYS A 189 26.79 -5.95 22.27
C LYS A 189 25.37 -5.52 21.89
N GLU A 190 25.20 -4.33 21.34
CA GLU A 190 23.91 -3.81 20.87
C GLU A 190 23.32 -4.66 19.75
N LEU A 191 24.09 -4.93 18.69
CA LEU A 191 23.63 -5.77 17.57
C LEU A 191 23.24 -7.18 18.03
N THR A 192 24.00 -7.76 18.96
CA THR A 192 23.66 -9.06 19.56
C THR A 192 22.37 -8.99 20.37
N SER A 193 22.16 -7.90 21.11
CA SER A 193 20.93 -7.66 21.88
C SER A 193 19.71 -7.52 20.96
N VAL A 194 19.80 -6.67 19.94
CA VAL A 194 18.75 -6.48 18.93
C VAL A 194 18.44 -7.80 18.22
N SER A 195 19.47 -8.58 17.86
CA SER A 195 19.29 -9.90 17.26
C SER A 195 18.53 -10.87 18.15
N LYS A 196 18.73 -10.84 19.47
CA LYS A 196 17.95 -11.67 20.40
C LYS A 196 16.54 -11.16 20.59
N GLN A 197 16.36 -9.84 20.61
CA GLN A 197 15.05 -9.20 20.72
C GLN A 197 14.15 -9.57 19.53
N VAL A 198 14.66 -9.49 18.30
CA VAL A 198 13.92 -9.88 17.09
C VAL A 198 13.43 -11.33 17.16
N VAL A 199 14.26 -12.25 17.68
CA VAL A 199 13.87 -13.65 17.87
C VAL A 199 12.75 -13.79 18.89
N LYS A 200 12.88 -13.09 20.02
CA LYS A 200 11.86 -13.08 21.08
C LYS A 200 10.52 -12.54 20.56
N GLU A 201 10.53 -11.40 19.88
CA GLU A 201 9.33 -10.78 19.31
C GLU A 201 8.67 -11.67 18.26
N THR A 202 9.47 -12.29 17.38
CA THR A 202 8.95 -13.23 16.37
C THR A 202 8.25 -14.43 17.02
N PHE A 203 8.84 -14.98 18.09
CA PHE A 203 8.26 -16.07 18.86
C PHE A 203 6.94 -15.65 19.54
N GLU A 204 6.90 -14.47 20.16
CA GLU A 204 5.71 -13.91 20.81
C GLU A 204 4.58 -13.63 19.82
N MET A 205 4.92 -13.09 18.64
CA MET A 205 3.97 -12.87 17.53
C MET A 205 3.57 -14.17 16.83
N LYS A 206 4.23 -15.30 17.14
CA LYS A 206 4.04 -16.62 16.53
C LYS A 206 4.16 -16.61 14.99
N VAL A 207 4.98 -15.71 14.45
CA VAL A 207 5.22 -15.64 13.00
C VAL A 207 6.17 -16.75 12.62
N LYS A 208 5.84 -17.50 11.56
CA LYS A 208 6.70 -18.54 10.99
C LYS A 208 7.17 -18.11 9.62
N TYR A 209 8.46 -18.27 9.34
CA TYR A 209 9.02 -18.09 8.02
C TYR A 209 9.31 -19.47 7.44
N LYS A 210 8.94 -19.70 6.18
CA LYS A 210 9.20 -20.96 5.48
C LYS A 210 9.60 -20.70 4.04
N GLU A 211 10.52 -21.51 3.56
CA GLU A 211 10.80 -21.60 2.13
C GLU A 211 9.61 -22.21 1.39
N GLY A 212 9.44 -21.80 0.13
CA GLY A 212 8.36 -22.23 -0.73
C GLY A 212 8.66 -21.92 -2.20
N ASP A 213 7.61 -21.95 -3.02
CA ASP A 213 7.67 -21.73 -4.46
C ASP A 213 6.77 -20.56 -4.86
N PHE A 214 7.30 -19.67 -5.69
CA PHE A 214 6.56 -18.62 -6.37
C PHE A 214 6.74 -18.80 -7.88
N HIS A 215 5.77 -19.43 -8.56
CA HIS A 215 5.80 -19.69 -10.00
C HIS A 215 7.07 -20.41 -10.51
N GLY A 216 7.55 -21.41 -9.77
CA GLY A 216 8.77 -22.15 -10.11
C GLY A 216 10.07 -21.50 -9.60
N TYR A 217 9.97 -20.38 -8.88
CA TYR A 217 11.11 -19.70 -8.25
C TYR A 217 11.13 -19.94 -6.75
N SER A 218 12.31 -20.27 -6.20
CA SER A 218 12.48 -20.42 -4.75
C SER A 218 12.11 -19.12 -4.03
N ALA A 219 11.32 -19.24 -2.98
CA ALA A 219 10.74 -18.10 -2.26
C ALA A 219 10.73 -18.32 -0.75
N VAL A 220 10.54 -17.25 0.02
CA VAL A 220 10.26 -17.31 1.46
C VAL A 220 8.94 -16.62 1.75
N TYR A 221 8.09 -17.28 2.53
CA TYR A 221 6.81 -16.79 2.99
C TYR A 221 6.81 -16.62 4.51
N ALA A 222 6.18 -15.55 4.97
CA ALA A 222 5.81 -15.35 6.36
C ALA A 222 4.36 -15.82 6.60
N PHE A 223 4.14 -16.52 7.70
CA PHE A 223 2.86 -16.99 8.17
C PHE A 223 2.65 -16.42 9.57
N ALA A 224 1.83 -15.37 9.69
CA ALA A 224 1.40 -14.88 10.99
C ALA A 224 0.06 -15.51 11.37
N PRO A 225 -0.26 -15.68 12.66
CA PRO A 225 -1.62 -15.94 13.08
C PRO A 225 -2.44 -14.66 12.84
N PHE A 226 -2.89 -14.45 11.60
CA PHE A 226 -3.82 -13.39 11.27
C PHE A 226 -5.10 -13.69 12.03
N LYS A 227 -5.26 -13.10 13.22
CA LYS A 227 -6.53 -13.15 13.93
C LYS A 227 -7.54 -12.48 13.01
N SER A 228 -8.49 -13.25 12.47
CA SER A 228 -9.74 -12.71 11.95
C SER A 228 -10.32 -11.82 13.04
N ASN A 229 -10.40 -10.51 12.75
CA ASN A 229 -10.80 -9.39 13.61
C ASN A 229 -11.29 -9.73 15.05
N PRO A 230 -10.77 -9.07 16.11
CA PRO A 230 -11.57 -8.94 17.32
C PRO A 230 -12.92 -8.31 16.94
N GLU A 231 -14.03 -8.89 17.41
CA GLU A 231 -15.38 -8.37 17.18
C GLU A 231 -15.39 -6.86 17.39
N LYS A 232 -15.60 -6.09 16.31
CA LYS A 232 -15.74 -4.64 16.43
C LYS A 232 -17.03 -4.39 17.19
N LYS A 233 -16.93 -4.01 18.46
CA LYS A 233 -18.07 -3.45 19.19
C LYS A 233 -18.58 -2.26 18.37
N PRO A 234 -19.88 -2.20 18.04
CA PRO A 234 -20.42 -1.07 17.28
C PRO A 234 -20.17 0.21 18.08
N ILE A 235 -19.43 1.14 17.49
CA ILE A 235 -19.35 2.50 18.01
C ILE A 235 -20.72 3.11 17.77
N LYS A 236 -21.48 3.40 18.84
CA LYS A 236 -22.72 4.17 18.73
C LYS A 236 -22.34 5.58 18.29
N ALA A 237 -22.67 5.91 17.04
CA ALA A 237 -22.52 7.26 16.51
C ALA A 237 -23.69 8.13 17.03
N ASP A 238 -23.67 8.44 18.32
CA ASP A 238 -24.58 9.43 18.88
C ASP A 238 -24.02 10.83 18.58
N GLY A 239 -24.66 11.57 17.68
CA GLY A 239 -24.58 13.04 17.69
C GLY A 239 -23.90 13.78 16.53
N LEU A 240 -23.50 13.13 15.44
CA LEU A 240 -23.05 13.85 14.23
C LEU A 240 -24.24 14.20 13.34
N LYS A 241 -24.83 15.38 13.56
CA LYS A 241 -25.84 15.96 12.66
C LYS A 241 -25.23 16.15 11.27
N ASP A 242 -25.91 15.60 10.26
CA ASP A 242 -25.57 15.64 8.83
C ASP A 242 -25.37 17.06 8.23
N SER A 243 -25.62 18.13 8.99
CA SER A 243 -25.73 19.50 8.47
C SER A 243 -24.47 20.37 8.56
N VAL A 244 -23.34 19.87 9.05
CA VAL A 244 -22.05 20.63 9.06
C VAL A 244 -20.94 19.93 8.25
N PHE A 245 -21.12 18.65 7.93
CA PHE A 245 -20.10 17.79 7.30
C PHE A 245 -20.34 17.52 5.81
N GLY A 246 -21.33 18.17 5.20
CA GLY A 246 -21.91 17.79 3.91
C GLY A 246 -20.99 17.83 2.68
N ASN A 247 -19.72 18.24 2.79
CA ASN A 247 -18.81 18.36 1.64
C ASN A 247 -17.33 18.02 1.91
N THR A 248 -16.96 17.45 3.06
CA THR A 248 -15.53 17.26 3.45
C THR A 248 -15.18 15.86 3.95
N GLY A 249 -16.05 14.88 3.72
CA GLY A 249 -15.75 13.47 3.96
C GLY A 249 -14.87 12.89 2.85
N GLY A 250 -13.55 12.85 3.09
CA GLY A 250 -12.64 12.00 2.32
C GLY A 250 -12.96 10.53 2.59
N GLY A 251 -13.75 9.90 1.72
CA GLY A 251 -14.12 8.49 1.82
C GLY A 251 -15.63 8.30 1.81
N GLY A 252 -16.17 7.97 0.63
CA GLY A 252 -17.60 7.86 0.43
C GLY A 252 -18.23 6.71 1.22
N GLY A 253 -19.26 7.05 1.99
CA GLY A 253 -20.23 6.08 2.47
C GLY A 253 -21.00 5.46 1.31
N ILE A 254 -21.59 4.29 1.55
CA ILE A 254 -22.49 3.67 0.57
C ILE A 254 -23.78 4.48 0.57
N ASP A 255 -24.01 5.22 -0.52
CA ASP A 255 -25.28 5.90 -0.72
C ASP A 255 -26.38 4.85 -0.94
N THR A 256 -27.35 4.81 -0.03
CA THR A 256 -28.43 3.82 -0.02
C THR A 256 -29.34 3.91 -1.25
N ARG A 257 -29.27 5.00 -2.02
CA ARG A 257 -29.97 5.15 -3.31
C ARG A 257 -29.35 4.30 -4.41
N VAL A 258 -28.09 3.87 -4.24
CA VAL A 258 -27.39 3.03 -5.21
C VAL A 258 -27.53 1.57 -4.81
N LYS A 259 -28.27 0.81 -5.63
CA LYS A 259 -28.31 -0.65 -5.49
C LYS A 259 -26.98 -1.24 -5.91
N LEU A 260 -26.21 -1.70 -4.92
CA LEU A 260 -24.97 -2.43 -5.13
C LEU A 260 -25.25 -3.85 -5.65
N PRO A 261 -24.34 -4.44 -6.45
CA PRO A 261 -24.46 -5.84 -6.82
C PRO A 261 -24.31 -6.73 -5.59
N ALA A 262 -24.89 -7.94 -5.62
CA ALA A 262 -24.90 -8.85 -4.47
C ALA A 262 -23.48 -9.16 -3.96
N ASN A 263 -22.51 -9.25 -4.87
CA ASN A 263 -21.11 -9.53 -4.59
C ASN A 263 -20.27 -8.29 -4.21
N ALA A 264 -20.88 -7.11 -4.03
CA ALA A 264 -20.14 -5.89 -3.69
C ALA A 264 -19.40 -5.97 -2.34
N PHE A 265 -19.87 -6.88 -1.48
CA PHE A 265 -19.37 -7.09 -0.12
C PHE A 265 -18.62 -8.40 0.03
N ASP A 266 -18.41 -9.15 -1.06
CA ASP A 266 -17.62 -10.37 -1.04
C ASP A 266 -16.20 -9.98 -0.60
N LYS A 267 -15.79 -10.54 0.53
CA LYS A 267 -14.46 -10.34 1.08
C LYS A 267 -13.58 -11.48 0.61
N GLU A 268 -12.42 -11.14 0.10
CA GLU A 268 -11.34 -12.10 -0.06
C GLU A 268 -10.65 -12.27 1.30
N ASP A 269 -10.38 -13.52 1.67
CA ASP A 269 -9.59 -13.82 2.86
C ASP A 269 -8.14 -13.41 2.60
N LEU A 270 -7.79 -12.25 3.16
CA LEU A 270 -6.45 -11.69 3.08
C LEU A 270 -5.72 -11.88 4.42
N PRO A 271 -4.43 -12.26 4.40
CA PRO A 271 -3.65 -12.55 3.21
C PRO A 271 -4.02 -13.87 2.55
N ILE A 272 -3.83 -13.94 1.22
CA ILE A 272 -4.13 -15.14 0.43
C ILE A 272 -3.39 -16.35 0.99
N ASN A 273 -4.12 -17.42 1.26
CA ASN A 273 -3.64 -18.67 1.88
C ASN A 273 -2.97 -18.47 3.25
N GLY A 274 -3.23 -17.35 3.94
CA GLY A 274 -2.64 -17.03 5.24
C GLY A 274 -1.13 -16.80 5.18
N CYS A 275 -0.56 -16.52 4.01
CA CYS A 275 0.88 -16.33 3.81
C CYS A 275 1.21 -14.99 3.14
N ILE A 276 2.39 -14.47 3.41
CA ILE A 276 2.90 -13.23 2.82
C ILE A 276 4.27 -13.50 2.21
N LEU A 277 4.41 -13.28 0.91
CA LEU A 277 5.69 -13.42 0.22
C LEU A 277 6.68 -12.35 0.71
N GLN A 278 7.86 -12.80 1.15
CA GLN A 278 8.93 -11.95 1.71
C GLN A 278 10.12 -11.82 0.78
N ALA A 279 10.44 -12.89 0.04
CA ALA A 279 11.54 -12.89 -0.92
C ALA A 279 11.34 -13.90 -2.03
N VAL A 280 11.95 -13.61 -3.19
CA VAL A 280 12.05 -14.53 -4.33
C VAL A 280 13.49 -14.56 -4.81
N GLN A 281 14.02 -15.75 -5.08
CA GLN A 281 15.32 -15.94 -5.71
C GLN A 281 15.15 -16.20 -7.21
N THR A 282 15.97 -15.54 -8.03
CA THR A 282 16.17 -15.89 -9.44
C THR A 282 17.66 -15.83 -9.77
N LYS A 283 18.22 -16.92 -10.32
CA LYS A 283 19.67 -17.04 -10.58
C LYS A 283 20.49 -16.70 -9.32
N ASN A 284 21.39 -15.73 -9.41
CA ASN A 284 22.19 -15.19 -8.30
C ASN A 284 21.62 -13.88 -7.73
N TYR A 285 20.33 -13.60 -7.97
CA TYR A 285 19.63 -12.44 -7.44
C TYR A 285 18.60 -12.84 -6.38
N MET A 286 18.42 -11.98 -5.38
CA MET A 286 17.33 -12.06 -4.40
C MET A 286 16.52 -10.78 -4.47
N ILE A 287 15.20 -10.92 -4.65
CA ILE A 287 14.26 -9.81 -4.66
C ILE A 287 13.52 -9.80 -3.32
N THR A 288 13.48 -8.64 -2.67
CA THR A 288 12.80 -8.39 -1.39
C THR A 288 12.07 -7.04 -1.42
N GLY A 289 11.32 -6.72 -0.37
CA GLY A 289 10.65 -5.42 -0.21
C GLY A 289 9.16 -5.55 0.06
N ASP A 290 8.52 -4.45 0.43
CA ASP A 290 7.08 -4.42 0.74
C ASP A 290 6.21 -4.70 -0.51
N PHE A 291 6.75 -4.53 -1.73
CA PHE A 291 6.05 -4.86 -2.97
C PHE A 291 5.57 -6.33 -2.98
N LEU A 292 6.43 -7.24 -2.50
CA LEU A 292 6.09 -8.66 -2.39
C LEU A 292 5.00 -8.91 -1.35
N THR A 293 5.02 -8.14 -0.27
CA THR A 293 4.00 -8.24 0.78
C THR A 293 2.61 -7.90 0.23
N TYR A 294 2.51 -6.92 -0.66
CA TYR A 294 1.25 -6.52 -1.26
C TYR A 294 0.65 -7.55 -2.22
N LEU A 295 1.41 -8.50 -2.77
CA LEU A 295 0.85 -9.60 -3.57
C LEU A 295 -0.21 -10.39 -2.80
N ASN A 296 0.06 -10.69 -1.53
CA ASN A 296 -0.84 -11.47 -0.71
C ASN A 296 -1.89 -10.62 0.02
N LEU A 297 -1.69 -9.31 0.12
CA LEU A 297 -2.57 -8.39 0.86
C LEU A 297 -3.48 -7.54 -0.03
N MET A 298 -3.37 -7.68 -1.35
CA MET A 298 -4.24 -6.96 -2.29
C MET A 298 -5.43 -7.82 -2.71
N PRO A 299 -6.62 -7.20 -2.86
CA PRO A 299 -7.77 -7.86 -3.46
C PRO A 299 -7.53 -8.16 -4.95
N SER A 300 -8.34 -9.04 -5.53
CA SER A 300 -8.32 -9.31 -6.97
C SER A 300 -8.77 -8.09 -7.78
N GLY A 301 -8.31 -8.01 -9.02
CA GLY A 301 -8.77 -6.99 -9.97
C GLY A 301 -10.26 -7.08 -10.30
N LYS A 302 -10.93 -8.17 -9.92
CA LYS A 302 -12.37 -8.38 -10.09
C LYS A 302 -13.20 -7.81 -8.94
N SER A 303 -12.59 -7.44 -7.81
CA SER A 303 -13.29 -6.89 -6.67
C SER A 303 -14.05 -5.61 -7.06
N PHE A 304 -15.25 -5.48 -6.49
CA PHE A 304 -16.19 -4.44 -6.85
C PHE A 304 -15.68 -3.03 -6.47
N CYS A 305 -15.85 -2.12 -7.41
CA CYS A 305 -15.85 -0.68 -7.16
C CYS A 305 -16.86 0.02 -8.09
N GLN A 306 -17.11 1.29 -7.85
CA GLN A 306 -17.90 2.13 -8.76
C GLN A 306 -17.01 2.71 -9.86
N SER A 307 -17.59 2.93 -11.04
CA SER A 307 -16.85 3.57 -12.13
C SER A 307 -16.56 5.03 -11.83
N LEU A 308 -15.34 5.47 -12.17
CA LEU A 308 -14.88 6.84 -11.95
C LEU A 308 -15.41 7.82 -13.00
N THR A 309 -15.75 7.31 -14.19
CA THR A 309 -16.10 8.12 -15.37
C THR A 309 -17.44 7.77 -16.00
N LYS A 310 -18.04 6.62 -15.66
CA LYS A 310 -19.27 6.15 -16.31
C LYS A 310 -20.46 6.16 -15.35
N PHE A 311 -21.56 6.72 -15.82
CA PHE A 311 -22.77 6.94 -15.04
C PHE A 311 -24.01 6.49 -15.83
N LYS A 312 -25.06 6.15 -15.10
CA LYS A 312 -26.41 5.90 -15.64
C LYS A 312 -27.41 6.78 -14.90
N THR A 313 -28.55 7.04 -15.52
CA THR A 313 -29.65 7.77 -14.89
C THR A 313 -30.73 6.79 -14.44
N LYS A 314 -31.18 6.92 -13.19
CA LYS A 314 -32.36 6.22 -12.66
C LYS A 314 -33.44 7.27 -12.39
N THR A 315 -34.64 7.06 -12.89
CA THR A 315 -35.79 7.92 -12.61
C THR A 315 -36.70 7.26 -11.60
N GLU A 316 -37.10 8.01 -10.59
CA GLU A 316 -38.11 7.62 -9.61
C GLU A 316 -39.24 8.65 -9.61
N THR A 317 -40.47 8.18 -9.47
CA THR A 317 -41.64 9.05 -9.42
C THR A 317 -42.40 8.79 -8.13
N THR A 318 -42.58 9.82 -7.31
CA THR A 318 -43.32 9.75 -6.06
C THR A 318 -44.46 10.76 -6.06
N HIS A 319 -45.54 10.44 -5.34
CA HIS A 319 -46.74 11.26 -5.27
C HIS A 319 -47.02 11.58 -3.81
N VAL A 320 -46.93 12.84 -3.41
CA VAL A 320 -47.11 13.28 -2.03
C VAL A 320 -47.94 14.56 -2.01
N GLY A 321 -49.07 14.54 -1.30
CA GLY A 321 -49.90 15.74 -1.10
C GLY A 321 -50.45 16.38 -2.37
N GLY A 322 -50.71 15.60 -3.43
CA GLY A 322 -51.18 16.11 -4.73
C GLY A 322 -50.07 16.60 -5.66
N THR A 323 -48.83 16.64 -5.18
CA THR A 323 -47.62 16.96 -5.96
C THR A 323 -46.96 15.68 -6.45
N THR A 324 -46.54 15.67 -7.71
CA THR A 324 -45.73 14.62 -8.33
C THR A 324 -44.26 15.03 -8.30
N PHE A 325 -43.40 14.21 -7.72
CA PHE A 325 -41.95 14.41 -7.74
C PHE A 325 -41.33 13.42 -8.73
N ILE A 326 -40.58 13.93 -9.69
CA ILE A 326 -39.82 13.13 -10.66
C ILE A 326 -38.34 13.35 -10.37
N ASP A 327 -37.68 12.35 -9.80
CA ASP A 327 -36.27 12.43 -9.42
C ASP A 327 -35.40 11.65 -10.41
N HIS A 328 -34.49 12.35 -11.09
CA HIS A 328 -33.47 11.78 -11.96
C HIS A 328 -32.13 11.69 -11.21
N TYR A 329 -31.76 10.48 -10.80
CA TYR A 329 -30.49 10.20 -10.13
C TYR A 329 -29.43 9.76 -11.14
N ILE A 330 -28.41 10.59 -11.35
CA ILE A 330 -27.18 10.24 -12.06
C ILE A 330 -26.29 9.46 -11.09
N ILE A 331 -26.17 8.15 -11.31
CA ILE A 331 -25.48 7.22 -10.42
C ILE A 331 -24.30 6.56 -11.14
N PRO A 332 -23.16 6.34 -10.47
CA PRO A 332 -22.03 5.64 -11.06
C PRO A 332 -22.42 4.20 -11.38
N ILE A 333 -21.92 3.68 -12.50
CA ILE A 333 -22.14 2.27 -12.84
C ILE A 333 -21.19 1.37 -12.05
N ASN A 334 -21.58 0.10 -11.89
CA ASN A 334 -20.73 -0.91 -11.27
C ASN A 334 -19.51 -1.21 -12.16
N SER A 335 -18.34 -1.33 -11.53
CA SER A 335 -17.07 -1.64 -12.17
C SER A 335 -16.20 -2.53 -11.26
N ASN A 336 -14.90 -2.59 -11.53
CA ASN A 336 -13.93 -3.31 -10.73
C ASN A 336 -12.56 -2.64 -10.70
N LEU A 337 -11.72 -3.04 -9.73
CA LEU A 337 -10.42 -2.42 -9.49
C LEU A 337 -9.55 -2.37 -10.74
N LYS A 338 -9.51 -3.46 -11.52
CA LYS A 338 -8.72 -3.54 -12.76
C LYS A 338 -9.17 -2.55 -13.82
N LYS A 339 -10.49 -2.41 -14.03
CA LYS A 339 -11.04 -1.48 -15.04
C LYS A 339 -10.84 -0.03 -14.67
N GLU A 340 -10.97 0.29 -13.39
CA GLU A 340 -10.81 1.66 -12.89
C GLU A 340 -9.35 2.02 -12.58
N GLY A 341 -8.43 1.06 -12.68
CA GLY A 341 -7.00 1.31 -12.55
C GLY A 341 -6.49 1.39 -11.12
N TYR A 342 -7.25 0.94 -10.12
CA TYR A 342 -6.78 0.82 -8.73
C TYR A 342 -5.70 -0.26 -8.60
N PRO A 343 -4.84 -0.24 -7.56
CA PRO A 343 -3.92 -1.35 -7.28
C PRO A 343 -4.70 -2.66 -7.08
N TYR A 344 -4.26 -3.74 -7.72
CA TYR A 344 -4.86 -5.07 -7.57
C TYR A 344 -3.82 -6.18 -7.69
N ARG A 345 -4.07 -7.33 -7.06
CA ARG A 345 -3.11 -8.44 -6.92
C ARG A 345 -2.46 -8.87 -8.24
N GLU A 346 -3.25 -9.15 -9.27
CA GLU A 346 -2.74 -9.70 -10.54
C GLU A 346 -1.81 -8.72 -11.27
N GLU A 347 -1.86 -7.41 -11.00
CA GLU A 347 -0.90 -6.44 -11.54
C GLU A 347 0.45 -6.56 -10.86
N PHE A 348 0.48 -6.70 -9.54
CA PHE A 348 1.73 -6.91 -8.80
C PHE A 348 2.41 -8.21 -9.24
N GLU A 349 1.62 -9.26 -9.48
CA GLU A 349 2.12 -10.56 -9.92
C GLU A 349 2.76 -10.46 -11.30
N ASP A 350 2.07 -9.84 -12.27
CA ASP A 350 2.60 -9.57 -13.61
C ASP A 350 3.88 -8.72 -13.58
N MET A 351 3.91 -7.66 -12.75
CA MET A 351 5.09 -6.84 -12.54
C MET A 351 6.27 -7.65 -11.97
N MET A 352 6.02 -8.53 -10.98
CA MET A 352 7.06 -9.40 -10.43
C MET A 352 7.60 -10.38 -11.47
N LEU A 353 6.73 -11.04 -12.23
CA LEU A 353 7.16 -12.01 -13.24
C LEU A 353 7.96 -11.34 -14.37
N LYS A 354 7.59 -10.14 -14.79
CA LYS A 354 8.37 -9.33 -15.74
C LYS A 354 9.72 -8.91 -15.18
N LEU A 355 9.75 -8.51 -13.91
CA LEU A 355 10.98 -8.16 -13.21
C LEU A 355 11.93 -9.37 -13.16
N ILE A 356 11.42 -10.53 -12.73
CA ILE A 356 12.18 -11.79 -12.66
C ILE A 356 12.71 -12.17 -14.05
N SER A 357 11.90 -12.03 -15.10
CA SER A 357 12.28 -12.33 -16.48
C SER A 357 13.38 -11.38 -17.01
N SER A 358 13.45 -10.17 -16.46
CA SER A 358 14.45 -9.16 -16.84
C SER A 358 15.81 -9.39 -16.17
N LEU A 359 15.86 -10.10 -15.05
CA LEU A 359 17.10 -10.49 -14.33
C LEU A 359 17.68 -11.77 -14.91
#